data_AF-A0A8I2FZL8-F1
#
_entry.id   AF-A0A8I2FZL8-F1
#
_cell.length_a   1.000
_cell.length_b   1.000
_cell.length_c   1.000
_cell.angle_alpha   90.00
_cell.angle_beta   90.00
_cell.angle_gamma   90.00
#
_symmetry.space_group_name_H-M   'P 1'
#
loop_
_entity.id
_entity.type
_entity.pdbx_description
1 polymer ?
#
loop_
_entity_poly.entity_id
_entity_poly.type
_entity_poly.pdbx_seq_one_letter_code
_entity_poly.pdbx_strand_id
1 'polypeptide(L)'
;LAIWDQGGIATPDSPFGYGRVYEQNEINEALQTNDPYSHLGYGPSQDTSGTHGTHVMDIAGGNGNGSSTPGVAPNADLIFVHIESSDIDWSGPDVTKTTFGDSVHLLEAAKFIFDRAGDRPCVINISLATNGGPHDGTSLVEQGLDILLNEAPNRSIVIAASNSFDDKIHTSGTVSTDSAVDLIWEVQQNDFTHNELEVWYSGNDVFELDLILPDGTSIGTVPLGTNASFENDTGR
;
A
#
# COMPACT_ATOMS: atom_id res chain seq x y z
N LEU A 1 -12.85 -12.57 -14.56
CA LEU A 1 -13.35 -11.21 -14.80
C LEU A 1 -14.20 -10.85 -13.59
N ALA A 2 -13.71 -9.98 -12.71
CA ALA A 2 -14.38 -9.65 -11.45
C ALA A 2 -13.80 -8.34 -10.89
N ILE A 3 -14.60 -7.65 -10.08
CA ILE A 3 -14.14 -6.54 -9.24
C ILE A 3 -14.25 -7.01 -7.79
N TRP A 4 -13.20 -6.92 -7.00
CA TRP A 4 -13.29 -7.05 -5.55
C TRP A 4 -13.09 -5.69 -4.89
N ASP A 5 -14.14 -5.20 -4.24
CA ASP A 5 -14.12 -3.98 -3.43
C ASP A 5 -13.86 -4.35 -1.97
N GLN A 6 -12.63 -4.18 -1.50
CA GLN A 6 -12.23 -4.61 -0.15
C GLN A 6 -12.96 -3.84 0.97
N GLY A 7 -13.29 -2.57 0.75
CA GLY A 7 -14.12 -1.76 1.66
C GLY A 7 -15.62 -2.03 1.56
N GLY A 8 -16.04 -2.87 0.60
CA GLY A 8 -17.44 -3.18 0.35
C GLY A 8 -18.09 -3.95 1.49
N ILE A 9 -19.43 -3.85 1.59
CA ILE A 9 -20.20 -4.59 2.60
C ILE A 9 -20.06 -6.09 2.34
N ALA A 10 -19.52 -6.81 3.32
CA ALA A 10 -19.27 -8.23 3.23
C ALA A 10 -20.55 -9.06 2.97
N THR A 11 -20.36 -10.14 2.21
CA THR A 11 -21.35 -11.17 1.89
C THR A 11 -20.85 -12.52 2.41
N PRO A 12 -21.71 -13.55 2.52
CA PRO A 12 -21.27 -14.88 2.97
C PRO A 12 -20.13 -15.49 2.14
N ASP A 13 -20.03 -15.13 0.87
CA ASP A 13 -19.02 -15.65 -0.07
C ASP A 13 -17.82 -14.71 -0.24
N SER A 14 -17.72 -13.66 0.59
CA SER A 14 -16.63 -12.71 0.52
C SER A 14 -15.28 -13.39 0.79
N PRO A 15 -14.27 -13.18 -0.09
CA PRO A 15 -12.95 -13.74 0.12
C PRO A 15 -12.36 -13.16 1.41
N PHE A 16 -11.68 -14.01 2.19
CA PHE A 16 -11.08 -13.63 3.47
C PHE A 16 -12.08 -13.09 4.52
N GLY A 17 -13.40 -13.20 4.27
CA GLY A 17 -14.46 -12.80 5.19
C GLY A 17 -14.86 -11.31 5.15
N TYR A 18 -14.30 -10.52 4.21
CA TYR A 18 -14.59 -9.09 4.10
C TYR A 18 -14.61 -8.58 2.65
N GLY A 19 -15.06 -7.34 2.46
CA GLY A 19 -15.24 -6.74 1.12
C GLY A 19 -16.36 -7.38 0.31
N ARG A 20 -16.61 -6.89 -0.89
CA ARG A 20 -17.63 -7.41 -1.81
C ARG A 20 -17.03 -7.72 -3.18
N VAL A 21 -17.29 -8.93 -3.68
CA VAL A 21 -16.97 -9.29 -5.06
C VAL A 21 -18.18 -9.00 -5.94
N TYR A 22 -17.95 -8.29 -7.04
CA TYR A 22 -18.89 -8.10 -8.13
C TYR A 22 -18.48 -9.00 -9.29
N GLU A 23 -19.33 -9.97 -9.58
CA GLU A 23 -19.05 -10.98 -10.58
C GLU A 23 -19.37 -10.49 -12.00
N GLN A 24 -18.80 -11.16 -13.00
CA GLN A 24 -18.97 -10.76 -14.40
C GLN A 24 -20.43 -10.65 -14.84
N ASN A 25 -21.31 -11.52 -14.34
CA ASN A 25 -22.75 -11.45 -14.63
C ASN A 25 -23.40 -10.21 -14.02
N GLU A 26 -23.09 -9.87 -12.76
CA GLU A 26 -23.61 -8.65 -12.11
C GLU A 26 -23.14 -7.39 -12.86
N ILE A 27 -21.87 -7.36 -13.25
CA ILE A 27 -21.30 -6.25 -14.05
C ILE A 27 -22.03 -6.15 -15.40
N ASN A 28 -22.20 -7.27 -16.11
CA ASN A 28 -22.88 -7.30 -17.40
C ASN A 28 -24.36 -6.88 -17.30
N GLU A 29 -25.06 -7.29 -16.25
CA GLU A 29 -26.44 -6.90 -15.97
C GLU A 29 -26.53 -5.38 -15.71
N ALA A 30 -25.64 -4.85 -14.89
CA ALA A 30 -25.55 -3.40 -14.63
C ALA A 30 -25.33 -2.59 -15.93
N LEU A 31 -24.46 -3.07 -16.83
CA LEU A 31 -24.16 -2.43 -18.12
C LEU A 31 -25.37 -2.40 -19.08
N GLN A 32 -26.43 -3.17 -18.84
CA GLN A 32 -27.68 -3.09 -19.62
C GLN A 32 -28.64 -1.99 -19.11
N THR A 33 -28.31 -1.32 -18.01
CA THR A 33 -29.15 -0.27 -17.42
C THR A 33 -28.70 1.13 -17.84
N ASN A 34 -29.57 2.13 -17.64
CA ASN A 34 -29.23 3.53 -17.93
C ASN A 34 -28.22 4.12 -16.92
N ASP A 35 -28.03 3.47 -15.77
CA ASP A 35 -27.09 3.90 -14.73
C ASP A 35 -26.44 2.67 -14.09
N PRO A 36 -25.38 2.12 -14.73
CA PRO A 36 -24.72 0.90 -14.28
C PRO A 36 -24.15 1.01 -12.86
N TYR A 37 -23.60 2.17 -12.48
CA TYR A 37 -22.99 2.34 -11.15
C TYR A 37 -24.04 2.30 -10.04
N SER A 38 -25.17 2.98 -10.25
CA SER A 38 -26.30 2.92 -9.31
C SER A 38 -26.89 1.52 -9.21
N HIS A 39 -27.01 0.79 -10.33
CA HIS A 39 -27.49 -0.59 -10.32
C HIS A 39 -26.55 -1.53 -9.56
N LEU A 40 -25.24 -1.40 -9.78
CA LEU A 40 -24.23 -2.21 -9.10
C LEU A 40 -24.08 -1.81 -7.62
N GLY A 41 -24.43 -0.57 -7.27
CA GLY A 41 -24.15 0.02 -5.97
C GLY A 41 -22.65 0.23 -5.73
N TYR A 42 -21.88 0.32 -6.81
CA TYR A 42 -20.42 0.51 -6.82
C TYR A 42 -20.04 1.33 -8.03
N GLY A 43 -19.10 2.24 -7.85
CA GLY A 43 -18.53 3.04 -8.90
C GLY A 43 -17.42 3.93 -8.37
N PRO A 44 -16.66 4.58 -9.27
CA PRO A 44 -15.73 5.61 -8.86
C PRO A 44 -16.48 6.70 -8.07
N SER A 45 -15.77 7.38 -7.15
CA SER A 45 -16.27 8.64 -6.60
C SER A 45 -16.60 9.59 -7.76
N GLN A 46 -17.55 10.52 -7.55
CA GLN A 46 -17.84 11.58 -8.53
C GLN A 46 -16.66 12.55 -8.63
N ASP A 47 -15.54 12.12 -9.19
CA ASP A 47 -14.41 12.99 -9.50
C ASP A 47 -14.53 13.48 -10.94
N THR A 48 -14.33 14.77 -11.12
CA THR A 48 -14.29 15.47 -12.40
C THR A 48 -13.06 15.13 -13.26
N SER A 49 -12.05 14.45 -12.71
CA SER A 49 -10.76 14.17 -13.36
C SER A 49 -10.52 12.69 -13.75
N GLY A 50 -11.46 11.80 -13.45
CA GLY A 50 -11.30 10.34 -13.61
C GLY A 50 -10.57 9.71 -12.42
N THR A 51 -10.57 8.37 -12.33
CA THR A 51 -9.93 7.66 -11.20
C THR A 51 -8.62 6.99 -11.61
N HIS A 52 -7.64 6.99 -10.70
CA HIS A 52 -6.32 6.40 -10.89
C HIS A 52 -6.39 4.95 -11.41
N GLY A 53 -7.19 4.10 -10.75
CA GLY A 53 -7.37 2.71 -11.16
C GLY A 53 -7.96 2.55 -12.57
N THR A 54 -8.93 3.38 -12.96
CA THR A 54 -9.50 3.35 -14.32
C THR A 54 -8.43 3.67 -15.37
N HIS A 55 -7.61 4.69 -15.13
CA HIS A 55 -6.54 5.08 -16.03
C HIS A 55 -5.47 3.99 -16.18
N VAL A 56 -5.04 3.39 -15.06
CA VAL A 56 -4.09 2.27 -15.06
C VAL A 56 -4.64 1.07 -15.85
N MET A 57 -5.90 0.70 -15.63
CA MET A 57 -6.53 -0.41 -16.33
C MET A 57 -6.69 -0.16 -17.84
N ASP A 58 -6.96 1.08 -18.25
CA ASP A 58 -7.06 1.46 -19.68
C ASP A 58 -5.70 1.31 -20.38
N ILE A 59 -4.60 1.74 -19.75
CA ILE A 59 -3.23 1.55 -20.27
C ILE A 59 -2.92 0.05 -20.48
N ALA A 60 -3.26 -0.78 -19.49
CA ALA A 60 -2.92 -2.20 -19.54
C ALA A 60 -3.80 -3.00 -20.52
N GLY A 61 -5.12 -2.84 -20.47
CA GLY A 61 -6.07 -3.69 -21.19
C GLY A 61 -7.33 -2.98 -21.69
N GLY A 62 -7.33 -1.64 -21.76
CA GLY A 62 -8.40 -0.87 -22.37
C GLY A 62 -8.63 -1.27 -23.83
N ASN A 63 -9.88 -1.45 -24.22
CA ASN A 63 -10.23 -1.84 -25.60
C ASN A 63 -10.17 -0.67 -26.60
N GLY A 64 -9.89 0.55 -26.13
CA GLY A 64 -9.78 1.75 -26.96
C GLY A 64 -11.10 2.35 -27.44
N ASN A 65 -12.27 1.79 -27.08
CA ASN A 65 -13.55 2.33 -27.53
C ASN A 65 -13.88 3.70 -26.92
N GLY A 66 -13.36 4.00 -25.72
CA GLY A 66 -13.52 5.30 -25.07
C GLY A 66 -12.46 6.33 -25.47
N SER A 67 -11.22 5.89 -25.73
CA SER A 67 -10.04 6.74 -25.94
C SER A 67 -9.53 6.76 -27.39
N SER A 68 -10.10 5.95 -28.29
CA SER A 68 -9.59 5.63 -29.64
C SER A 68 -8.19 5.03 -29.66
N THR A 69 -7.63 4.68 -28.50
CA THR A 69 -6.27 4.13 -28.35
C THR A 69 -6.38 2.88 -27.47
N PRO A 70 -6.23 1.68 -28.02
CA PRO A 70 -6.23 0.48 -27.19
C PRO A 70 -4.99 0.46 -26.27
N GLY A 71 -5.15 -0.15 -25.10
CA GLY A 71 -4.06 -0.46 -24.19
C GLY A 71 -3.12 -1.52 -24.77
N VAL A 72 -2.16 -1.96 -23.96
CA VAL A 72 -1.13 -2.92 -24.38
C VAL A 72 -1.71 -4.30 -24.71
N ALA A 73 -2.68 -4.77 -23.91
CA ALA A 73 -3.30 -6.09 -24.03
C ALA A 73 -4.85 -5.98 -24.05
N PRO A 74 -5.45 -5.42 -25.12
CA PRO A 74 -6.88 -5.06 -25.16
C PRO A 74 -7.84 -6.26 -25.16
N ASN A 75 -7.33 -7.48 -25.35
CA ASN A 75 -8.10 -8.71 -25.33
C ASN A 75 -7.88 -9.55 -24.05
N ALA A 76 -7.14 -9.02 -23.06
CA ALA A 76 -6.93 -9.71 -21.80
C ALA A 76 -8.20 -9.65 -20.93
N ASP A 77 -8.46 -10.72 -20.18
CA ASP A 77 -9.45 -10.68 -19.11
C ASP A 77 -8.94 -9.79 -17.98
N LEU A 78 -9.80 -8.92 -17.46
CA LEU A 78 -9.46 -8.01 -16.38
C LEU A 78 -10.00 -8.53 -15.04
N ILE A 79 -9.15 -8.54 -14.02
CA ILE A 79 -9.54 -8.68 -12.62
C ILE A 79 -9.06 -7.41 -11.93
N PHE A 80 -9.94 -6.75 -11.19
CA PHE A 80 -9.62 -5.52 -10.49
C PHE A 80 -9.89 -5.70 -9.00
N VAL A 81 -8.96 -5.23 -8.16
CA VAL A 81 -9.17 -5.15 -6.72
C VAL A 81 -9.07 -3.68 -6.35
N HIS A 82 -10.18 -3.13 -5.83
CA HIS A 82 -10.18 -1.85 -5.14
C HIS A 82 -9.72 -2.13 -3.71
N ILE A 83 -8.45 -1.85 -3.45
CA ILE A 83 -7.83 -2.12 -2.15
C ILE A 83 -8.43 -1.18 -1.11
N GLU A 84 -8.78 -1.72 0.04
CA GLU A 84 -9.17 -0.91 1.19
C GLU A 84 -7.91 -0.33 1.80
N SER A 85 -7.80 0.99 1.72
CA SER A 85 -6.78 1.74 2.43
C SER A 85 -7.39 2.40 3.63
N SER A 86 -7.24 1.80 4.81
CA SER A 86 -7.66 2.41 6.06
C SER A 86 -6.43 2.97 6.77
N ASP A 87 -6.39 4.29 6.96
CA ASP A 87 -5.47 4.88 7.93
C ASP A 87 -5.74 4.22 9.28
N ILE A 88 -4.73 3.53 9.80
CA ILE A 88 -4.77 2.94 11.14
C ILE A 88 -4.75 4.07 12.19
N ASP A 89 -5.43 3.86 13.32
CA ASP A 89 -5.28 4.76 14.47
C ASP A 89 -3.85 4.66 15.01
N TRP A 90 -3.03 5.68 14.76
CA TRP A 90 -1.60 5.75 15.10
C TRP A 90 -1.29 5.94 16.60
N SER A 91 -2.25 5.70 17.50
CA SER A 91 -2.07 5.91 18.93
C SER A 91 -2.49 4.72 19.79
N GLY A 92 -1.76 4.51 20.88
CA GLY A 92 -2.08 3.50 21.90
C GLY A 92 -1.23 2.21 21.82
N PRO A 93 -1.28 1.38 22.87
CA PRO A 93 -0.45 0.16 22.99
C PRO A 93 -0.79 -0.94 21.97
N ASP A 94 -1.92 -0.80 21.26
CA ASP A 94 -2.41 -1.78 20.30
C ASP A 94 -2.03 -1.42 18.84
N VAL A 95 -1.38 -0.28 18.58
CA VAL A 95 -0.80 0.09 17.25
C VAL A 95 0.11 -1.00 16.69
N THR A 96 0.92 -1.62 17.57
CA THR A 96 1.81 -2.72 17.21
C THR A 96 1.08 -4.05 16.92
N LYS A 97 -0.22 -4.10 17.23
CA LYS A 97 -1.11 -5.26 17.00
C LYS A 97 -2.09 -5.03 15.86
N THR A 98 -2.16 -3.81 15.32
CA THR A 98 -2.89 -3.50 14.08
C THR A 98 -1.99 -3.74 12.88
N THR A 99 -2.59 -3.91 11.70
CA THR A 99 -1.83 -4.10 10.45
C THR A 99 -0.99 -2.85 10.18
N PHE A 100 0.34 -3.00 10.04
CA PHE A 100 1.18 -1.92 9.51
C PHE A 100 0.78 -1.68 8.04
N GLY A 101 -0.14 -0.73 7.86
CA GLY A 101 -0.74 -0.39 6.58
C GLY A 101 -1.51 -1.51 5.89
N ASP A 102 -1.81 -1.28 4.63
CA ASP A 102 -2.61 -2.15 3.75
C ASP A 102 -1.85 -3.39 3.26
N SER A 103 -0.75 -3.77 3.92
CA SER A 103 0.13 -4.87 3.49
C SER A 103 -0.60 -6.22 3.44
N VAL A 104 -1.48 -6.48 4.42
CA VAL A 104 -2.33 -7.69 4.43
C VAL A 104 -3.33 -7.63 3.28
N HIS A 105 -4.02 -6.50 3.14
CA HIS A 105 -4.97 -6.26 2.05
C HIS A 105 -4.32 -6.43 0.67
N LEU A 106 -3.06 -5.99 0.49
CA LEU A 106 -2.29 -6.16 -0.74
C LEU A 106 -1.96 -7.63 -1.01
N LEU A 107 -1.52 -8.38 0.00
CA LEU A 107 -1.23 -9.81 -0.16
C LEU A 107 -2.50 -10.61 -0.47
N GLU A 108 -3.61 -10.29 0.21
CA GLU A 108 -4.91 -10.91 -0.04
C GLU A 108 -5.46 -10.53 -1.43
N ALA A 109 -5.25 -9.29 -1.90
CA ALA A 109 -5.56 -8.86 -3.25
C ALA A 109 -4.76 -9.66 -4.30
N ALA A 110 -3.45 -9.79 -4.11
CA ALA A 110 -2.59 -10.56 -5.00
C ALA A 110 -3.01 -12.04 -5.04
N LYS A 111 -3.26 -12.62 -3.87
CA LYS A 111 -3.76 -13.99 -3.74
C LYS A 111 -5.11 -14.18 -4.44
N PHE A 112 -6.06 -13.28 -4.22
CA PHE A 112 -7.37 -13.31 -4.87
C PHE A 112 -7.24 -13.30 -6.39
N ILE A 113 -6.41 -12.40 -6.95
CA ILE A 113 -6.21 -12.29 -8.40
C ILE A 113 -5.62 -13.58 -8.96
N PHE A 114 -4.57 -14.13 -8.33
CA PHE A 114 -3.96 -15.39 -8.78
C PHE A 114 -4.89 -16.59 -8.65
N ASP A 115 -5.63 -16.71 -7.55
CA ASP A 115 -6.59 -17.79 -7.34
C ASP A 115 -7.73 -17.72 -8.39
N ARG A 116 -8.19 -16.50 -8.73
CA ARG A 116 -9.20 -16.28 -9.78
C ARG A 116 -8.65 -16.49 -11.19
N ALA A 117 -7.36 -16.27 -11.40
CA ALA A 117 -6.69 -16.61 -12.66
C ALA A 117 -6.68 -18.13 -12.88
N GLY A 118 -6.49 -18.91 -11.81
CA GLY A 118 -6.31 -20.36 -11.88
C GLY A 118 -5.04 -20.70 -12.66
N ASP A 119 -5.13 -21.63 -13.60
CA ASP A 119 -3.98 -22.05 -14.44
C ASP A 119 -3.67 -21.08 -15.59
N ARG A 120 -4.47 -20.01 -15.77
CA ARG A 120 -4.26 -19.04 -16.85
C ARG A 120 -3.05 -18.15 -16.52
N PRO A 121 -2.22 -17.79 -17.51
CA PRO A 121 -1.16 -16.80 -17.31
C PRO A 121 -1.73 -15.49 -16.74
N CYS A 122 -1.10 -14.98 -15.68
CA CYS A 122 -1.57 -13.83 -14.94
C CYS A 122 -0.43 -12.86 -14.65
N VAL A 123 -0.67 -11.59 -14.99
CA VAL A 123 0.22 -10.47 -14.63
C VAL A 123 -0.56 -9.55 -13.70
N ILE A 124 -0.04 -9.34 -12.50
CA ILE A 124 -0.57 -8.37 -11.53
C ILE A 124 0.22 -7.08 -11.68
N ASN A 125 -0.47 -5.96 -11.84
CA ASN A 125 0.12 -4.63 -11.76
C ASN A 125 -0.21 -4.01 -10.39
N ILE A 126 0.82 -3.62 -9.64
CA ILE A 126 0.71 -2.91 -8.37
C ILE A 126 1.19 -1.47 -8.61
N SER A 127 0.23 -0.57 -8.85
CA SER A 127 0.49 0.88 -8.93
C SER A 127 0.25 1.54 -7.57
N LEU A 128 0.86 0.96 -6.54
CA LEU A 128 0.89 1.45 -5.16
C LEU A 128 2.32 1.30 -4.65
N ALA A 129 2.70 2.13 -3.69
CA ALA A 129 4.01 2.06 -3.05
C ALA A 129 3.91 2.55 -1.60
N THR A 130 4.85 2.10 -0.77
CA THR A 130 5.05 2.59 0.61
C THR A 130 6.54 2.88 0.81
N ASN A 131 6.84 3.79 1.73
CA ASN A 131 8.21 4.06 2.17
C ASN A 131 8.56 3.30 3.46
N GLY A 132 7.57 2.71 4.14
CA GLY A 132 7.80 1.91 5.34
C GLY A 132 8.38 0.53 5.01
N GLY A 133 9.31 0.08 5.84
CA GLY A 133 10.03 -1.18 5.69
C GLY A 133 11.51 -0.99 5.31
N PRO A 134 12.28 -2.09 5.32
CA PRO A 134 13.74 -2.08 5.10
C PRO A 134 14.18 -1.91 3.64
N HIS A 135 13.27 -2.11 2.67
CA HIS A 135 13.56 -2.06 1.21
C HIS A 135 14.66 -3.01 0.72
N ASP A 136 14.81 -4.15 1.39
CA ASP A 136 15.84 -5.16 1.09
C ASP A 136 15.26 -6.56 0.82
N GLY A 137 13.94 -6.67 0.64
CA GLY A 137 13.24 -7.94 0.45
C GLY A 137 12.94 -8.71 1.73
N THR A 138 13.33 -8.20 2.90
CA THR A 138 13.15 -8.94 4.17
C THR A 138 11.82 -8.66 4.86
N SER A 139 11.01 -7.70 4.41
CA SER A 139 9.68 -7.51 4.99
C SER A 139 8.75 -8.69 4.68
N LEU A 140 7.75 -8.90 5.54
CA LEU A 140 6.79 -9.99 5.34
C LEU A 140 5.92 -9.80 4.09
N VAL A 141 5.67 -8.55 3.67
CA VAL A 141 4.91 -8.26 2.44
C VAL A 141 5.73 -8.59 1.20
N GLU A 142 7.02 -8.23 1.17
CA GLU A 142 7.94 -8.61 0.10
C GLU A 142 8.04 -10.14 -0.02
N GLN A 143 8.31 -10.82 1.10
CA GLN A 143 8.37 -12.29 1.14
C GLN A 143 7.04 -12.94 0.75
N GLY A 144 5.91 -12.34 1.14
CA GLY A 144 4.58 -12.84 0.79
C GLY A 144 4.31 -12.79 -0.71
N LEU A 145 4.70 -11.69 -1.38
CA LEU A 145 4.60 -11.59 -2.84
C LEU A 145 5.51 -12.60 -3.54
N ASP A 146 6.72 -12.81 -3.04
CA ASP A 146 7.64 -13.84 -3.55
C ASP A 146 7.06 -15.25 -3.41
N ILE A 147 6.44 -15.56 -2.27
CA ILE A 147 5.77 -16.86 -2.08
C ILE A 147 4.66 -17.04 -3.11
N LEU A 148 3.77 -16.06 -3.26
CA LEU A 148 2.65 -16.12 -4.22
C LEU A 148 3.12 -16.25 -5.67
N LEU A 149 4.23 -15.61 -6.04
CA LEU A 149 4.86 -15.76 -7.35
C LEU A 149 5.39 -17.18 -7.60
N ASN A 150 5.97 -17.81 -6.58
CA ASN A 150 6.60 -19.12 -6.69
C ASN A 150 5.64 -20.31 -6.50
N GLU A 151 4.40 -20.08 -6.05
CA GLU A 151 3.39 -21.12 -5.86
C GLU A 151 3.00 -21.85 -7.16
N ALA A 152 3.04 -21.18 -8.32
CA ALA A 152 2.67 -21.77 -9.62
C ALA A 152 3.35 -21.05 -10.80
N PRO A 153 3.58 -21.73 -11.94
CA PRO A 153 4.12 -21.10 -13.14
C PRO A 153 3.13 -20.09 -13.75
N ASN A 154 3.60 -19.31 -14.72
CA ASN A 154 2.81 -18.32 -15.46
C ASN A 154 2.23 -17.17 -14.61
N ARG A 155 2.89 -16.87 -13.48
CA ARG A 155 2.59 -15.72 -12.62
C ARG A 155 3.67 -14.65 -12.79
N SER A 156 3.26 -13.38 -12.80
CA SER A 156 4.16 -12.23 -12.79
C SER A 156 3.54 -11.10 -11.99
N ILE A 157 4.38 -10.31 -11.32
CA ILE A 157 4.00 -9.08 -10.64
C ILE A 157 4.86 -7.95 -11.19
N VAL A 158 4.24 -6.81 -11.50
CA VAL A 158 4.88 -5.57 -11.94
C VAL A 158 4.52 -4.49 -10.94
N ILE A 159 5.52 -3.82 -10.37
CA ILE A 159 5.35 -2.84 -9.29
C ILE A 159 5.91 -1.50 -9.75
N ALA A 160 5.17 -0.42 -9.50
CA ALA A 160 5.65 0.95 -9.74
C ALA A 160 6.73 1.33 -8.71
N ALA A 161 7.77 2.07 -9.14
CA ALA A 161 8.91 2.44 -8.29
C ALA A 161 8.62 3.58 -7.29
N SER A 162 7.35 3.98 -7.10
CA SER A 162 6.94 5.22 -6.42
C SER A 162 7.33 6.51 -7.16
N ASN A 163 6.87 7.65 -6.63
CA ASN A 163 7.11 8.99 -7.16
C ASN A 163 7.90 9.89 -6.18
N SER A 164 8.52 9.31 -5.16
CA SER A 164 9.09 10.06 -4.02
C SER A 164 10.55 10.50 -4.16
N PHE A 165 11.09 10.52 -5.37
CA PHE A 165 12.51 10.87 -5.60
C PHE A 165 12.86 12.28 -5.08
N ASP A 166 12.01 13.28 -5.37
CA ASP A 166 12.26 14.68 -5.00
C ASP A 166 11.62 15.08 -3.66
N ASP A 167 10.99 14.15 -2.94
CA ASP A 167 10.27 14.42 -1.68
C ASP A 167 11.22 14.69 -0.50
N LYS A 168 12.52 14.36 -0.64
CA LYS A 168 13.54 14.50 0.42
C LYS A 168 13.23 13.73 1.70
N ILE A 169 12.56 12.60 1.57
CA ILE A 169 12.13 11.73 2.67
C ILE A 169 13.03 10.50 2.90
N HIS A 170 14.20 10.45 2.24
CA HIS A 170 15.17 9.37 2.40
C HIS A 170 16.59 9.93 2.53
N THR A 171 17.34 9.39 3.49
CA THR A 171 18.77 9.64 3.65
C THR A 171 19.49 8.35 4.03
N SER A 172 20.78 8.27 3.74
CA SER A 172 21.61 7.13 4.11
C SER A 172 23.02 7.60 4.46
N GLY A 173 23.73 6.81 5.26
CA GLY A 173 25.08 7.17 5.69
C GLY A 173 25.79 6.04 6.42
N THR A 174 26.96 6.34 6.94
CA THR A 174 27.76 5.42 7.76
C THR A 174 28.15 6.12 9.05
N VAL A 175 27.95 5.45 10.16
CA VAL A 175 28.41 5.91 11.47
C VAL A 175 29.57 5.03 11.88
N SER A 176 30.71 5.63 12.19
CA SER A 176 31.87 4.89 12.69
C SER A 176 31.68 4.56 14.18
N THR A 177 32.32 3.50 14.65
CA THR A 177 32.37 3.17 16.08
C THR A 177 32.82 4.37 16.90
N ASP A 178 32.19 4.58 18.05
CA ASP A 178 32.44 5.70 18.97
C ASP A 178 32.27 7.09 18.33
N SER A 179 31.47 7.19 17.26
CA SER A 179 31.14 8.45 16.58
C SER A 179 29.62 8.61 16.48
N ALA A 180 29.17 9.85 16.28
CA ALA A 180 27.77 10.21 16.07
C ALA A 180 27.61 10.97 14.74
N VAL A 181 26.43 10.86 14.14
CA VAL A 181 26.02 11.62 12.95
C VAL A 181 24.64 12.20 13.23
N ASP A 182 24.48 13.49 12.96
CA ASP A 182 23.19 14.15 13.08
C ASP A 182 22.34 13.90 11.83
N LEU A 183 21.12 13.41 12.04
CA LEU A 183 20.08 13.34 11.02
C LEU A 183 19.08 14.45 11.29
N ILE A 184 18.95 15.39 10.36
CA ILE A 184 17.99 16.50 10.49
C ILE A 184 16.65 16.04 9.93
N TRP A 185 15.67 15.90 10.82
CA TRP A 185 14.29 15.63 10.48
C TRP A 185 13.47 16.93 10.56
N GLU A 186 13.12 17.48 9.40
CA GLU A 186 12.38 18.74 9.30
C GLU A 186 10.87 18.45 9.22
N VAL A 187 10.15 18.73 10.30
CA VAL A 187 8.68 18.71 10.34
C VAL A 187 8.17 20.15 10.18
N GLN A 188 7.20 20.38 9.31
CA GLN A 188 6.68 21.73 9.08
C GLN A 188 5.97 22.24 10.35
N GLN A 189 6.15 23.52 10.70
CA GLN A 189 5.59 24.10 11.94
C GLN A 189 4.06 24.00 12.11
N ASN A 190 3.33 23.80 11.01
CA ASN A 190 1.87 23.66 11.02
C ASN A 190 1.42 22.27 10.55
N ASP A 191 2.34 21.31 10.51
CA ASP A 191 2.01 19.92 10.33
C ASP A 191 1.57 19.33 11.67
N PHE A 192 0.30 18.95 11.74
CA PHE A 192 -0.31 18.31 12.91
C PHE A 192 -0.65 16.84 12.62
N THR A 193 -0.13 16.29 11.53
CA THR A 193 -0.29 14.89 11.16
C THR A 193 0.75 14.04 11.87
N HIS A 194 0.48 12.74 11.95
CA HIS A 194 1.45 11.78 12.46
C HIS A 194 2.63 11.69 11.49
N ASN A 195 3.82 11.80 12.04
CA ASN A 195 5.07 11.78 11.31
C ASN A 195 5.88 10.56 11.79
N GLU A 196 6.34 9.74 10.85
CA GLU A 196 7.09 8.52 11.13
C GLU A 196 8.50 8.60 10.54
N LEU A 197 9.48 8.07 11.27
CA LEU A 197 10.85 7.91 10.82
C LEU A 197 11.30 6.48 11.16
N GLU A 198 11.71 5.74 10.13
CA GLU A 198 12.35 4.45 10.31
C GLU A 198 13.86 4.55 10.05
N VAL A 199 14.66 3.90 10.88
CA VAL A 199 16.12 3.81 10.71
C VAL A 199 16.51 2.34 10.65
N TRP A 200 16.94 1.90 9.47
CA TRP A 200 17.38 0.52 9.22
C TRP A 200 18.90 0.43 9.20
N TYR A 201 19.45 -0.55 9.92
CA TYR A 201 20.89 -0.78 10.04
C TYR A 201 21.18 -2.27 10.26
N SER A 202 22.45 -2.68 10.16
CA SER A 202 22.82 -4.09 10.33
C SER A 202 22.56 -4.57 11.76
N GLY A 203 21.93 -5.75 11.92
CA GLY A 203 21.76 -6.38 13.24
C GLY A 203 23.07 -6.79 13.94
N ASN A 204 24.23 -6.63 13.30
CA ASN A 204 25.54 -6.80 13.95
C ASN A 204 26.03 -5.53 14.66
N ASP A 205 25.40 -4.39 14.40
CA ASP A 205 25.76 -3.10 14.96
C ASP A 205 24.84 -2.75 16.14
N VAL A 206 25.32 -1.87 17.01
CA VAL A 206 24.54 -1.31 18.12
C VAL A 206 24.54 0.20 17.97
N PHE A 207 23.34 0.76 17.84
CA PHE A 207 23.12 2.20 17.77
C PHE A 207 22.38 2.69 19.00
N GLU A 208 22.75 3.89 19.44
CA GLU A 208 21.96 4.69 20.34
C GLU A 208 21.34 5.84 19.53
N LEU A 209 20.03 6.05 19.70
CA LEU A 209 19.32 7.16 19.08
C LEU A 209 18.94 8.16 20.16
N ASP A 210 19.34 9.42 19.97
CA ASP A 210 18.94 10.57 20.79
C ASP A 210 18.11 11.52 19.93
N LEU A 211 16.92 11.89 20.43
CA LEU A 211 16.04 12.83 19.76
C LEU A 211 16.24 14.23 20.34
N ILE A 212 16.71 15.15 19.52
CA ILE A 212 17.06 16.51 19.93
C ILE A 212 16.04 17.50 19.35
N LEU A 213 15.40 18.28 20.22
CA LEU A 213 14.46 19.33 19.85
C LEU A 213 15.15 20.51 19.13
N PRO A 214 14.42 21.35 18.38
CA PRO A 214 14.99 22.52 17.71
C PRO A 214 15.72 23.51 18.63
N ASP A 215 15.42 23.51 19.93
CA ASP A 215 16.10 24.35 20.93
C ASP A 215 17.37 23.71 21.53
N GLY A 216 17.73 22.50 21.08
CA GLY A 216 18.88 21.73 21.53
C GLY A 216 18.60 20.81 22.72
N THR A 217 17.36 20.73 23.21
CA THR A 217 17.00 19.85 24.32
C THR A 217 16.95 18.39 23.84
N SER A 218 17.74 17.52 24.45
CA SER A 218 17.62 16.06 24.28
C SER A 218 16.38 15.57 25.01
N ILE A 219 15.54 14.81 24.30
CA ILE A 219 14.35 14.14 24.84
C ILE A 219 14.74 12.82 25.53
N GLY A 220 15.93 12.28 25.21
CA GLY A 220 16.51 11.10 25.83
C GLY A 220 16.81 9.99 24.82
N THR A 221 17.57 9.00 25.30
CA THR A 221 18.02 7.86 24.50
C THR A 221 17.03 6.70 24.60
N VAL A 222 16.72 6.06 23.47
CA VAL A 222 15.90 4.84 23.45
C VAL A 222 16.80 3.61 23.26
N PRO A 223 16.88 2.70 24.25
CA PRO A 223 17.63 1.46 24.10
C PRO A 223 17.06 0.56 23.00
N LEU A 224 17.94 -0.19 22.33
CA LEU A 224 17.53 -1.14 21.29
C LEU A 224 16.51 -2.17 21.82
N GLY A 225 15.48 -2.42 21.01
CA GLY A 225 14.41 -3.37 21.33
C GLY A 225 13.44 -2.89 22.41
N THR A 226 13.47 -1.61 22.77
CA THR A 226 12.54 -1.00 23.72
C THR A 226 11.71 0.09 23.05
N ASN A 227 10.56 0.39 23.64
CA ASN A 227 9.70 1.50 23.22
C ASN A 227 9.74 2.57 24.31
N ALA A 228 9.79 3.84 23.88
CA ALA A 228 9.64 5.00 24.76
C ALA A 228 8.55 5.92 24.19
N SER A 229 7.88 6.64 25.09
CA SER A 229 6.96 7.72 24.73
C SER A 229 7.38 8.96 25.48
N PHE A 230 7.39 10.09 24.80
CA PHE A 230 7.77 11.38 25.34
C PHE A 230 6.66 12.37 25.00
N GLU A 231 6.13 13.04 26.01
CA GLU A 231 5.18 14.13 25.84
C GLU A 231 5.94 15.43 26.04
N ASN A 232 5.79 16.40 25.14
CA ASN A 232 6.31 17.74 25.41
C ASN A 232 5.35 18.49 26.35
N ASP A 233 5.87 19.47 27.09
CA ASP A 233 5.13 20.27 28.09
C ASP A 233 3.94 21.07 27.54
N THR A 234 3.69 21.03 26.22
CA THR A 234 2.54 21.66 25.59
C THR A 234 1.32 20.75 25.48
N GLY A 235 1.44 19.48 25.89
CA GLY A 235 0.36 18.48 25.76
C GLY A 235 0.00 18.22 24.28
N ARG A 236 1.00 18.35 23.40
CA ARG A 236 0.90 18.14 21.96
C ARG A 236 1.87 17.07 21.52
#